data_AF-A0AB38Z946-F1
#
_entry.id   AF-A0AB38Z946-F1
#
_cell.length_a   1.000
_cell.length_b   1.000
_cell.length_c   1.000
_cell.angle_alpha   90.00
_cell.angle_beta   90.00
_cell.angle_gamma   90.00
#
_symmetry.space_group_name_H-M   'P 1'
#
loop_
_entity.id
_entity.type
_entity.pdbx_description
1 polymer ?
#
loop_
_entity_poly.entity_id
_entity_poly.type
_entity_poly.pdbx_seq_one_letter_code
_entity_poly.pdbx_strand_id
1 'polypeptide(L)'
;MNVKNNPEFDNILSECLDRIIIDGQDLESCLRLYPDQAVELAPLLKTAIGIDALASGCKPSESFKAKARYEFMSALNESKHKKGFFRWRLNWASGLVGALMFLFVSGGGVAVAASGSMPDSPLYSVKLATEELWLNVSFSDEGKLNTMNQIADRRVAEIIYLSDTNQVSLLRQTNDKLNSALSVMANLIWAESSMMSADNSQGRDDTEILGLPSVEAPDKTPGMPETPGSSVGTTQYYIFLSAIANQDALNLALERASDDVREDMAWVIANAIAAYQRLLNVMDIP
;
A
#
# COMPACT_ATOMS: atom_id res chain seq x y z
N MET A 1 50.06 8.09 37.14
CA MET A 1 48.90 7.92 36.24
C MET A 1 49.25 6.90 35.18
N ASN A 2 48.33 5.99 34.84
CA ASN A 2 48.57 4.91 33.87
C ASN A 2 48.10 5.38 32.47
N VAL A 3 48.99 6.05 31.73
CA VAL A 3 48.76 6.63 30.39
C VAL A 3 48.92 5.55 29.32
N LYS A 4 48.11 4.49 29.39
CA LYS A 4 48.22 3.39 28.41
C LYS A 4 47.12 3.31 27.37
N ASN A 5 46.12 4.20 27.38
CA ASN A 5 45.11 4.35 26.32
C ASN A 5 44.38 5.71 26.48
N ASN A 6 45.01 6.82 26.07
CA ASN A 6 44.30 8.11 25.97
C ASN A 6 44.16 8.47 24.48
N PRO A 7 42.95 8.45 23.88
CA PRO A 7 42.75 8.71 22.45
C PRO A 7 43.22 10.10 22.02
N GLU A 8 43.26 11.06 22.95
CA GLU A 8 43.81 12.39 22.69
C GLU A 8 45.33 12.33 22.48
N PHE A 9 46.04 11.54 23.29
CA PHE A 9 47.49 11.35 23.15
C PHE A 9 47.84 10.63 21.84
N ASP A 10 47.09 9.58 21.48
CA ASP A 10 47.31 8.81 20.25
C ASP A 10 47.10 9.69 19.00
N ASN A 11 46.09 10.57 19.03
CA ASN A 11 45.86 11.55 17.96
C ASN A 11 47.01 12.56 17.86
N ILE A 12 47.46 13.12 18.99
CA ILE A 12 48.60 14.07 19.02
C ILE A 12 49.87 13.39 18.49
N LEU A 13 50.12 12.14 18.88
CA LEU A 13 51.25 11.36 18.40
C LEU A 13 51.16 11.12 16.88
N SER A 14 50.00 10.68 16.38
CA SER A 14 49.78 10.45 14.94
C SER A 14 49.99 11.73 14.14
N GLU A 15 49.46 12.87 14.60
CA GLU A 15 49.63 14.15 13.92
C GLU A 15 51.10 14.61 13.93
N CYS A 16 51.83 14.41 15.03
CA CYS A 16 53.26 14.68 15.08
C CYS A 16 54.05 13.78 14.12
N LEU A 17 53.67 12.51 13.96
CA LEU A 17 54.33 11.58 13.04
C LEU A 17 54.10 11.98 11.58
N ASP A 18 52.88 12.36 11.21
CA ASP A 18 52.59 12.84 9.85
C ASP A 18 53.42 14.09 9.53
N ARG A 19 53.47 15.06 10.44
CA ARG A 19 54.27 16.28 10.25
C ARG A 19 55.76 16.01 10.11
N ILE A 20 56.30 15.03 10.83
CA ILE A 20 57.73 14.73 10.79
C ILE A 20 58.10 13.86 9.57
N ILE A 21 57.34 12.78 9.32
CA ILE A 21 57.66 11.78 8.29
C ILE A 21 57.20 12.23 6.90
N ILE A 22 56.03 12.87 6.81
CA ILE A 22 55.44 13.30 5.53
C ILE A 22 55.88 14.74 5.20
N ASP A 23 55.69 15.67 6.14
CA ASP A 23 55.94 17.10 5.89
C ASP A 23 57.39 17.53 6.20
N GLY A 24 58.21 16.66 6.80
CA GLY A 24 59.63 16.91 7.07
C GLY A 24 59.90 17.92 8.19
N GLN A 25 58.96 18.14 9.11
CA GLN A 25 59.15 19.04 10.25
C GLN A 25 60.15 18.47 11.28
N ASP A 26 60.80 19.35 12.02
CA ASP A 26 61.73 18.95 13.07
C ASP A 26 61.00 18.54 14.37
N LEU A 27 61.62 17.62 15.11
CA LEU A 27 61.08 17.07 16.35
C LEU A 27 60.82 18.14 17.41
N GLU A 28 61.69 19.15 17.52
CA GLU A 28 61.58 20.19 18.55
C GLU A 28 60.38 21.12 18.28
N SER A 29 60.10 21.42 17.02
CA SER A 29 58.93 22.17 16.59
C SER A 29 57.63 21.44 16.92
N CYS A 30 57.57 20.11 16.75
CA CYS A 30 56.42 19.31 17.16
C CYS A 30 56.24 19.29 18.69
N LEU A 31 57.33 19.15 19.46
CA LEU A 31 57.26 19.14 20.93
C LEU A 31 56.88 20.50 21.53
N ARG A 32 57.20 21.61 20.84
CA ARG A 32 56.78 22.96 21.27
C ARG A 32 55.28 23.20 21.17
N LEU A 33 54.57 22.49 20.28
CA LEU A 33 53.12 22.60 20.13
C LEU A 33 52.37 21.94 21.28
N TYR A 34 52.99 20.95 21.95
CA TYR A 34 52.39 20.15 23.01
C TYR A 34 53.32 20.05 24.23
N PRO A 35 53.58 21.17 24.94
CA PRO A 35 54.57 21.23 26.01
C PRO A 35 54.22 20.34 27.21
N ASP A 36 52.92 20.14 27.49
CA ASP A 36 52.45 19.35 28.63
C ASP A 36 52.71 17.85 28.43
N GLN A 37 52.70 17.37 27.18
CA GLN A 37 52.90 15.96 26.82
C GLN A 37 54.30 15.68 26.25
N ALA A 38 55.14 16.72 26.10
CA ALA A 38 56.44 16.63 25.43
C ALA A 38 57.38 15.58 26.05
N VAL A 39 57.34 15.39 27.37
CA VAL A 39 58.16 14.41 28.09
C VAL A 39 57.82 12.97 27.67
N GLU A 40 56.55 12.69 27.40
CA GLU A 40 56.07 11.36 27.00
C GLU A 40 56.11 11.14 25.48
N LEU A 41 55.90 12.19 24.67
CA LEU A 41 55.97 12.12 23.20
C LEU A 41 57.40 11.96 22.66
N ALA A 42 58.36 12.65 23.26
CA ALA A 42 59.75 12.68 22.78
C ALA A 42 60.37 11.29 22.53
N PRO A 43 60.29 10.30 23.45
CA PRO A 43 60.86 8.97 23.20
C PRO A 43 60.14 8.22 22.06
N LEU A 44 58.80 8.32 21.97
CA LEU A 44 58.02 7.62 20.94
C LEU A 44 58.33 8.17 19.54
N LEU A 45 58.36 9.49 19.39
CA LEU A 45 58.71 10.12 18.13
C LEU A 45 60.15 9.79 17.71
N LYS A 46 61.12 9.79 18.65
CA LYS A 46 62.49 9.36 18.36
C LYS A 46 62.55 7.92 17.85
N THR A 47 61.77 7.00 18.43
CA THR A 47 61.73 5.61 17.96
C THR A 47 61.15 5.48 16.56
N ALA A 48 60.06 6.20 16.27
CA ALA A 48 59.43 6.17 14.95
C ALA A 48 60.33 6.76 13.87
N ILE A 49 60.99 7.90 14.13
CA ILE A 49 61.99 8.49 13.23
C ILE A 49 63.15 7.52 12.98
N GLY A 50 63.62 6.83 14.03
CA GLY A 50 64.67 5.82 13.89
C GLY A 50 64.24 4.64 13.02
N ILE A 51 63.00 4.17 13.16
CA ILE A 51 62.44 3.10 12.34
C ILE A 51 62.26 3.56 10.88
N ASP A 52 61.74 4.76 10.66
CA ASP A 52 61.56 5.33 9.31
C ASP A 52 62.90 5.51 8.58
N ALA A 53 63.94 5.99 9.28
CA ALA A 53 65.28 6.10 8.73
C ALA A 53 65.85 4.73 8.30
N LEU A 54 65.58 3.67 9.07
CA LEU A 54 65.96 2.30 8.73
C LEU A 54 65.13 1.74 7.56
N ALA A 55 63.83 2.02 7.55
CA ALA A 55 62.88 1.54 6.55
C ALA A 55 63.06 2.24 5.19
N SER A 56 63.49 3.50 5.17
CA SER A 56 63.79 4.27 3.95
C SER A 56 64.87 3.61 3.07
N GLY A 57 65.75 2.79 3.66
CA GLY A 57 66.70 1.96 2.93
C GLY A 57 66.10 0.69 2.30
N CYS A 58 64.91 0.28 2.72
CA CYS A 58 64.19 -0.90 2.24
C CYS A 58 63.25 -0.52 1.09
N LYS A 59 63.81 -0.07 -0.04
CA LYS A 59 63.03 0.18 -1.25
C LYS A 59 62.82 -1.14 -2.01
N PRO A 60 61.57 -1.56 -2.31
CA PRO A 60 61.33 -2.77 -3.08
C PRO A 60 61.98 -2.66 -4.47
N SER A 61 62.54 -3.77 -4.96
CA SER A 61 63.15 -3.81 -6.29
C SER A 61 62.10 -3.52 -7.37
N GLU A 62 62.53 -2.88 -8.47
CA GLU A 62 61.64 -2.59 -9.60
C GLU A 62 61.01 -3.86 -10.19
N SER A 63 61.71 -4.99 -10.16
CA SER A 63 61.19 -6.29 -10.60
C SER A 63 60.08 -6.83 -9.69
N PHE A 64 60.19 -6.64 -8.36
CA PHE A 64 59.14 -7.01 -7.42
C PHE A 64 57.89 -6.13 -7.61
N LYS A 65 58.09 -4.82 -7.79
CA LYS A 65 57.00 -3.87 -8.05
C LYS A 65 56.27 -4.17 -9.36
N ALA A 66 57.02 -4.49 -10.41
CA ALA A 66 56.46 -4.89 -11.71
C ALA A 66 55.65 -6.19 -11.60
N LYS A 67 56.17 -7.20 -10.89
CA LYS A 67 55.47 -8.47 -10.64
C LYS A 67 54.18 -8.27 -9.84
N ALA A 68 54.24 -7.52 -8.73
CA ALA A 68 53.07 -7.24 -7.91
C ALA A 68 51.99 -6.47 -8.68
N ARG A 69 52.40 -5.50 -9.53
CA ARG A 69 51.47 -4.78 -10.43
C ARG A 69 50.83 -5.71 -11.44
N TYR A 70 51.60 -6.61 -12.03
CA TYR A 70 51.10 -7.58 -12.99
C TYR A 70 50.08 -8.52 -12.34
N GLU A 71 50.40 -9.12 -11.19
CA GLU A 71 49.50 -10.04 -10.47
C GLU A 71 48.20 -9.37 -10.00
N PHE A 72 48.29 -8.13 -9.51
CA PHE A 72 47.10 -7.35 -9.14
C PHE A 72 46.20 -7.07 -10.35
N MET A 73 46.79 -6.65 -11.48
CA MET A 73 46.04 -6.36 -12.70
C MET A 73 45.46 -7.62 -13.34
N SER A 74 46.16 -8.76 -13.28
CA SER A 74 45.63 -10.03 -13.78
C SER A 74 44.45 -10.53 -12.95
N ALA A 75 44.52 -10.43 -11.62
CA ALA A 75 43.40 -10.79 -10.74
C ALA A 75 42.16 -9.90 -11.00
N LEU A 76 42.37 -8.59 -11.23
CA LEU A 76 41.29 -7.69 -11.63
C LEU A 76 40.72 -8.07 -13.00
N ASN A 77 41.53 -8.49 -13.96
CA ASN A 77 41.05 -8.85 -15.29
C ASN A 77 40.28 -10.18 -15.31
N GLU A 78 40.73 -11.16 -14.52
CA GLU A 78 40.03 -12.45 -14.35
C GLU A 78 38.63 -12.26 -13.72
N SER A 79 38.49 -11.27 -12.82
CA SER A 79 37.19 -10.90 -12.24
C SER A 79 36.20 -10.26 -13.24
N LYS A 80 36.68 -9.70 -14.36
CA LYS A 80 35.83 -9.04 -15.37
C LYS A 80 35.07 -10.02 -16.28
N HIS A 81 35.52 -11.26 -16.41
CA HIS A 81 34.90 -12.26 -17.28
C HIS A 81 33.56 -12.83 -16.75
N LYS A 82 33.22 -12.62 -15.47
CA LYS A 82 31.93 -13.05 -14.88
C LYS A 82 30.83 -11.98 -14.90
N LYS A 83 31.06 -10.82 -15.51
CA LYS A 83 30.17 -9.64 -15.43
C LYS A 83 29.15 -9.52 -16.58
N GLY A 84 29.21 -10.39 -17.60
CA GLY A 84 28.32 -10.34 -18.78
C GLY A 84 26.88 -10.77 -18.50
N PHE A 85 26.70 -11.86 -17.74
CA PHE A 85 25.36 -12.41 -17.47
C PHE A 85 24.54 -11.55 -16.49
N PHE A 86 25.21 -10.91 -15.52
CA PHE A 86 24.55 -10.06 -14.53
C PHE A 86 24.11 -8.70 -15.11
N ARG A 87 24.89 -8.12 -16.03
CA ARG A 87 24.53 -6.88 -16.74
C ARG A 87 23.41 -7.07 -17.76
N TRP A 88 23.33 -8.25 -18.40
CA TRP A 88 22.23 -8.58 -19.29
C TRP A 88 20.89 -8.71 -18.54
N ARG A 89 20.89 -9.32 -17.35
CA ARG A 89 19.70 -9.37 -16.47
C ARG A 89 19.30 -8.00 -15.89
N LEU A 90 20.28 -7.14 -15.59
CA LEU A 90 20.02 -5.81 -15.02
C LEU A 90 19.42 -4.82 -16.04
N ASN A 91 19.75 -4.95 -17.33
CA ASN A 91 19.20 -4.09 -18.39
C ASN A 91 17.72 -4.40 -18.74
N TRP A 92 17.24 -5.63 -18.48
CA TRP A 92 15.83 -5.96 -18.65
C TRP A 92 15.00 -5.39 -17.50
N ALA A 93 15.58 -5.31 -16.29
CA ALA A 93 14.92 -4.69 -15.15
C ALA A 93 14.70 -3.18 -15.36
N SER A 94 15.67 -2.45 -15.93
CA SER A 94 15.46 -1.04 -16.30
C SER A 94 14.44 -0.86 -17.42
N GLY A 95 14.40 -1.77 -18.40
CA GLY A 95 13.38 -1.78 -19.45
C GLY A 95 11.99 -2.08 -18.90
N LEU A 96 11.88 -3.03 -17.97
CA LEU A 96 10.63 -3.39 -17.31
C LEU A 96 10.12 -2.26 -16.41
N VAL A 97 10.99 -1.60 -15.64
CA VAL A 97 10.63 -0.44 -14.81
C VAL A 97 10.22 0.74 -15.69
N GLY A 98 10.94 1.01 -16.79
CA GLY A 98 10.55 2.02 -17.76
C GLY A 98 9.22 1.72 -18.43
N ALA A 99 8.97 0.46 -18.81
CA ALA A 99 7.70 0.02 -19.38
C ALA A 99 6.55 0.06 -18.36
N LEU A 100 6.79 -0.32 -17.09
CA LEU A 100 5.81 -0.21 -16.02
C LEU A 100 5.49 1.24 -15.73
N MET A 101 6.50 2.13 -15.67
CA MET A 101 6.27 3.54 -15.43
C MET A 101 5.53 4.18 -16.61
N PHE A 102 5.90 3.84 -17.84
CA PHE A 102 5.18 4.29 -19.03
C PHE A 102 3.74 3.77 -19.04
N LEU A 103 3.52 2.50 -18.68
CA LEU A 103 2.20 1.89 -18.54
C LEU A 103 1.39 2.50 -17.39
N PHE A 104 2.03 2.92 -16.28
CA PHE A 104 1.36 3.61 -15.19
C PHE A 104 0.97 5.04 -15.58
N VAL A 105 1.85 5.75 -16.29
CA VAL A 105 1.62 7.12 -16.76
C VAL A 105 0.60 7.14 -17.90
N SER A 106 0.64 6.17 -18.82
CA SER A 106 -0.31 6.05 -19.93
C SER A 106 -1.63 5.38 -19.50
N GLY A 107 -1.58 4.41 -18.58
CA GLY A 107 -2.74 3.65 -18.12
C GLY A 107 -3.52 4.33 -17.00
N GLY A 108 -2.85 5.08 -16.12
CA GLY A 108 -3.52 5.83 -15.04
C GLY A 108 -4.46 6.91 -15.56
N GLY A 109 -4.08 7.60 -16.65
CA GLY A 109 -4.94 8.61 -17.28
C GLY A 109 -6.21 8.02 -17.92
N VAL A 110 -6.10 6.86 -18.56
CA VAL A 110 -7.26 6.18 -19.16
C VAL A 110 -8.17 5.60 -18.09
N ALA A 111 -7.64 5.05 -17.00
CA ALA A 111 -8.45 4.54 -15.89
C ALA A 111 -9.25 5.63 -15.18
N VAL A 112 -8.64 6.80 -14.91
CA VAL A 112 -9.32 7.96 -14.31
C VAL A 112 -10.35 8.57 -15.27
N ALA A 113 -10.07 8.62 -16.58
CA ALA A 113 -11.05 9.08 -17.57
C ALA A 113 -12.20 8.07 -17.78
N ALA A 114 -11.91 6.77 -17.69
CA ALA A 114 -12.89 5.71 -17.88
C ALA A 114 -13.87 5.58 -16.72
N SER A 115 -13.50 5.95 -15.49
CA SER A 115 -14.42 5.87 -14.34
C SER A 115 -15.69 6.72 -14.52
N GLY A 116 -15.58 7.85 -15.22
CA GLY A 116 -16.70 8.73 -15.56
C GLY A 116 -17.39 8.39 -16.89
N SER A 117 -16.98 7.33 -17.56
CA SER A 117 -17.50 6.96 -18.88
C SER A 117 -18.93 6.41 -18.80
N MET A 118 -19.77 6.80 -19.77
CA MET A 118 -21.16 6.35 -19.91
C MET A 118 -21.27 5.07 -20.74
N PRO A 119 -22.37 4.31 -20.64
CA PRO A 119 -22.51 2.99 -21.28
C PRO A 119 -22.37 3.00 -22.82
N ASP A 120 -22.64 4.13 -23.45
CA ASP A 120 -22.54 4.37 -24.90
C ASP A 120 -21.14 4.80 -25.36
N SER A 121 -20.21 5.01 -24.44
CA SER A 121 -18.87 5.51 -24.73
C SER A 121 -17.85 4.37 -24.96
N PRO A 122 -16.81 4.59 -25.79
CA PRO A 122 -15.80 3.56 -26.10
C PRO A 122 -14.92 3.18 -24.89
N LEU A 123 -14.83 4.05 -23.88
CA LEU A 123 -14.04 3.80 -22.67
C LEU A 123 -14.81 2.97 -21.62
N TYR A 124 -16.09 2.66 -21.86
CA TYR A 124 -16.91 1.91 -20.92
C TYR A 124 -16.41 0.49 -20.67
N SER A 125 -15.86 -0.18 -21.69
CA SER A 125 -15.23 -1.49 -21.49
C SER A 125 -14.04 -1.42 -20.53
N VAL A 126 -13.29 -0.32 -20.55
CA VAL A 126 -12.18 -0.10 -19.62
C VAL A 126 -12.69 0.17 -18.20
N LYS A 127 -13.82 0.87 -18.05
CA LYS A 127 -14.50 1.04 -16.76
C LYS A 127 -14.87 -0.31 -16.14
N LEU A 128 -15.55 -1.17 -16.90
CA LEU A 128 -15.97 -2.49 -16.42
C LEU A 128 -14.77 -3.36 -16.03
N ALA A 129 -13.71 -3.38 -16.85
CA ALA A 129 -12.49 -4.12 -16.54
C ALA A 129 -11.79 -3.58 -15.27
N THR A 130 -11.78 -2.26 -15.08
CA THR A 130 -11.21 -1.63 -13.89
C THR A 130 -12.01 -1.98 -12.63
N GLU A 131 -13.35 -1.98 -12.72
CA GLU A 131 -14.23 -2.37 -11.62
C GLU A 131 -14.05 -3.84 -11.22
N GLU A 132 -13.89 -4.74 -12.19
CA GLU A 132 -13.60 -6.16 -11.93
C GLU A 132 -12.26 -6.36 -11.22
N LEU A 133 -11.23 -5.58 -11.57
CA LEU A 133 -9.95 -5.61 -10.88
C LEU A 133 -10.08 -5.18 -9.41
N TRP A 134 -10.82 -4.10 -9.13
CA TRP A 134 -11.05 -3.65 -7.76
C TRP A 134 -11.81 -4.68 -6.92
N LEU A 135 -12.75 -5.41 -7.53
CA LEU A 135 -13.47 -6.51 -6.88
C LEU A 135 -12.55 -7.68 -6.54
N ASN A 136 -11.65 -8.04 -7.45
CA ASN A 136 -10.68 -9.12 -7.23
C ASN A 136 -9.59 -8.77 -6.21
N VAL A 137 -9.28 -7.48 -6.05
CA VAL A 137 -8.33 -6.97 -5.05
C VAL A 137 -8.98 -6.77 -3.67
N SER A 138 -10.30 -6.58 -3.63
CA SER A 138 -11.05 -6.44 -2.36
C SER A 138 -11.18 -7.80 -1.68
N PHE A 139 -10.23 -8.12 -0.80
CA PHE A 139 -10.17 -9.44 -0.14
C PHE A 139 -11.20 -9.62 0.98
N SER A 140 -11.65 -8.55 1.63
CA SER A 140 -12.66 -8.61 2.71
C SER A 140 -14.08 -8.53 2.17
N ASP A 141 -15.02 -9.21 2.82
CA ASP A 141 -16.44 -9.15 2.47
C ASP A 141 -16.99 -7.73 2.62
N GLU A 142 -16.56 -7.00 3.66
CA GLU A 142 -16.85 -5.56 3.83
C GLU A 142 -16.35 -4.71 2.64
N GLY A 143 -15.13 -4.96 2.16
CA GLY A 143 -14.55 -4.24 1.02
C GLY A 143 -15.30 -4.55 -0.29
N LYS A 144 -15.73 -5.80 -0.48
CA LYS A 144 -16.57 -6.21 -1.61
C LYS A 144 -17.96 -5.57 -1.54
N LEU A 145 -18.58 -5.53 -0.37
CA LEU A 145 -19.88 -4.87 -0.16
C LEU A 145 -19.81 -3.39 -0.50
N ASN A 146 -18.81 -2.68 0.01
CA ASN A 146 -18.61 -1.26 -0.32
C ASN A 146 -18.37 -1.03 -1.82
N THR A 147 -17.56 -1.88 -2.46
CA THR A 147 -17.30 -1.78 -3.91
C THR A 147 -18.56 -2.05 -4.73
N MET A 148 -19.34 -3.07 -4.36
CA MET A 148 -20.61 -3.38 -5.04
C MET A 148 -21.66 -2.29 -4.83
N ASN A 149 -21.71 -1.66 -3.66
CA ASN A 149 -22.60 -0.52 -3.40
C ASN A 149 -22.25 0.66 -4.33
N GLN A 150 -20.96 1.00 -4.46
CA GLN A 150 -20.51 2.02 -5.40
C GLN A 150 -20.81 1.68 -6.86
N ILE A 151 -20.71 0.40 -7.24
CA ILE A 151 -21.11 -0.04 -8.58
C ILE A 151 -22.62 0.15 -8.77
N ALA A 152 -23.45 -0.20 -7.78
CA ALA A 152 -24.89 -0.01 -7.84
C ALA A 152 -25.26 1.48 -8.02
N ASP A 153 -24.68 2.38 -7.23
CA ASP A 153 -24.86 3.83 -7.34
C ASP A 153 -24.53 4.34 -8.76
N ARG A 154 -23.41 3.86 -9.33
CA ARG A 154 -23.02 4.22 -10.70
C ARG A 154 -24.01 3.68 -11.74
N ARG A 155 -24.52 2.46 -11.59
CA ARG A 155 -25.51 1.91 -12.52
C ARG A 155 -26.82 2.68 -12.48
N VAL A 156 -27.23 3.16 -11.31
CA VAL A 156 -28.40 4.05 -11.19
C VAL A 156 -28.15 5.35 -11.95
N ALA A 157 -27.00 6.00 -11.76
CA ALA A 157 -26.65 7.19 -12.53
C ALA A 157 -26.62 6.94 -14.06
N GLU A 158 -26.12 5.77 -14.47
CA GLU A 158 -26.12 5.35 -15.89
C GLU A 158 -27.54 5.10 -16.42
N ILE A 159 -28.43 4.51 -15.63
CA ILE A 159 -29.85 4.30 -15.97
C ILE A 159 -30.56 5.65 -16.13
N ILE A 160 -30.32 6.61 -15.23
CA ILE A 160 -30.85 7.97 -15.29
C ILE A 160 -30.32 8.70 -16.54
N TYR A 161 -29.03 8.57 -16.86
CA TYR A 161 -28.50 9.12 -18.11
C TYR A 161 -29.22 8.53 -19.34
N LEU A 162 -29.43 7.21 -19.34
CA LEU A 162 -30.04 6.51 -20.45
C LEU A 162 -31.55 6.77 -20.59
N SER A 163 -32.26 7.25 -19.55
CA SER A 163 -33.70 7.58 -19.64
C SER A 163 -33.98 8.74 -20.60
N ASP A 164 -32.99 9.60 -20.81
CA ASP A 164 -33.03 10.73 -21.74
C ASP A 164 -32.52 10.32 -23.15
N THR A 165 -32.17 9.05 -23.37
CA THR A 165 -31.65 8.52 -24.64
C THR A 165 -32.51 7.38 -25.18
N ASN A 166 -32.65 7.25 -26.50
CA ASN A 166 -33.41 6.14 -27.11
C ASN A 166 -32.62 4.82 -27.18
N GLN A 167 -31.82 4.50 -26.15
CA GLN A 167 -30.90 3.37 -26.11
C GLN A 167 -31.43 2.26 -25.18
N VAL A 168 -32.62 1.76 -25.47
CA VAL A 168 -33.33 0.74 -24.66
C VAL A 168 -32.49 -0.50 -24.37
N SER A 169 -31.68 -0.96 -25.34
CA SER A 169 -30.83 -2.13 -25.16
C SER A 169 -29.73 -1.92 -24.12
N LEU A 170 -29.14 -0.72 -24.06
CA LEU A 170 -28.18 -0.36 -23.03
C LEU A 170 -28.86 -0.14 -21.69
N LEU A 171 -30.07 0.42 -21.68
CA LEU A 171 -30.86 0.61 -20.47
C LEU A 171 -31.11 -0.74 -19.75
N ARG A 172 -31.54 -1.76 -20.50
CA ARG A 172 -31.73 -3.12 -19.96
C ARG A 172 -30.43 -3.76 -19.50
N GLN A 173 -29.34 -3.65 -20.28
CA GLN A 173 -28.03 -4.18 -19.89
C GLN A 173 -27.50 -3.53 -18.60
N THR A 174 -27.70 -2.22 -18.43
CA THR A 174 -27.30 -1.51 -17.21
C THR A 174 -28.15 -1.96 -16.02
N ASN A 175 -29.45 -2.20 -16.21
CA ASN A 175 -30.31 -2.79 -15.18
C ASN A 175 -29.88 -4.20 -14.79
N ASP A 176 -29.51 -5.05 -15.75
CA ASP A 176 -29.04 -6.41 -15.45
C ASP A 176 -27.76 -6.39 -14.59
N LYS A 177 -26.84 -5.46 -14.88
CA LYS A 177 -25.63 -5.25 -14.06
C LYS A 177 -25.96 -4.73 -12.66
N LEU A 178 -26.92 -3.81 -12.54
CA LEU A 178 -27.40 -3.33 -11.25
C LEU A 178 -27.97 -4.49 -10.41
N ASN A 179 -28.89 -5.27 -10.99
CA ASN A 179 -29.49 -6.41 -10.32
C ASN A 179 -28.43 -7.47 -9.93
N SER A 180 -27.42 -7.68 -10.77
CA SER A 180 -26.28 -8.54 -10.44
C SER A 180 -25.52 -8.03 -9.21
N ALA A 181 -25.15 -6.74 -9.16
CA ALA A 181 -24.46 -6.15 -8.02
C ALA A 181 -25.29 -6.28 -6.73
N LEU A 182 -26.59 -5.96 -6.78
CA LEU A 182 -27.51 -6.09 -5.64
C LEU A 182 -27.64 -7.54 -5.16
N SER A 183 -27.70 -8.50 -6.09
CA SER A 183 -27.77 -9.93 -5.74
C SER A 183 -26.50 -10.43 -5.07
N VAL A 184 -25.31 -9.97 -5.50
CA VAL A 184 -24.04 -10.32 -4.85
C VAL A 184 -24.00 -9.75 -3.44
N MET A 185 -24.43 -8.49 -3.25
CA MET A 185 -24.50 -7.90 -1.91
C MET A 185 -25.44 -8.66 -0.99
N ALA A 186 -26.63 -9.03 -1.46
CA ALA A 186 -27.58 -9.82 -0.68
C ALA A 186 -26.98 -11.17 -0.25
N ASN A 187 -26.28 -11.86 -1.15
CA ASN A 187 -25.63 -13.13 -0.82
C ASN A 187 -24.50 -12.97 0.22
N LEU A 188 -23.72 -11.89 0.12
CA LEU A 188 -22.64 -11.61 1.08
C LEU A 188 -23.19 -11.33 2.48
N ILE A 189 -24.23 -10.49 2.58
CA ILE A 189 -24.89 -10.16 3.86
C ILE A 189 -25.54 -11.40 4.47
N TRP A 190 -26.23 -12.21 3.65
CA TRP A 190 -26.85 -13.45 4.11
C TRP A 190 -25.82 -14.48 4.62
N ALA A 191 -24.69 -14.61 3.91
CA ALA A 191 -23.60 -15.50 4.32
C ALA A 191 -22.99 -15.05 5.66
N GLU A 192 -22.77 -13.74 5.84
CA GLU A 192 -22.26 -13.18 7.09
C GLU A 192 -23.19 -13.45 8.28
N SER A 193 -24.49 -13.20 8.12
CA SER A 193 -25.50 -13.46 9.16
C SER A 193 -25.58 -14.95 9.54
N SER A 194 -25.44 -15.85 8.56
CA SER A 194 -25.41 -17.30 8.78
C SER A 194 -24.18 -17.75 9.58
N MET A 195 -23.02 -17.12 9.36
CA MET A 195 -21.78 -17.45 10.09
C MET A 195 -21.84 -16.95 11.54
N MET A 196 -22.35 -15.74 11.78
CA MET A 196 -22.51 -15.20 13.15
C MET A 196 -23.52 -16.00 13.98
N SER A 197 -24.55 -16.55 13.34
CA SER A 197 -25.54 -17.42 13.99
C SER A 197 -24.99 -18.80 14.35
N ALA A 198 -24.03 -19.32 13.57
CA ALA A 198 -23.41 -20.63 13.82
C ALA A 198 -22.44 -20.60 15.02
N ASP A 199 -21.66 -19.52 15.19
CA ASP A 199 -20.72 -19.36 16.31
C ASP A 199 -21.43 -19.31 17.67
N ASN A 200 -22.62 -18.69 17.72
CA ASN A 200 -23.42 -18.58 18.94
C ASN A 200 -24.08 -19.91 19.38
N SER A 201 -24.01 -20.97 18.58
CA SER A 201 -24.59 -22.28 18.90
C SER A 201 -23.64 -23.24 19.63
N GLN A 202 -22.37 -22.86 19.81
CA GLN A 202 -21.32 -23.75 20.32
C GLN A 202 -20.89 -23.45 21.79
N GLY A 203 -21.68 -22.66 22.52
CA GLY A 203 -21.41 -22.24 23.91
C GLY A 203 -22.54 -22.55 24.89
N ARG A 204 -23.24 -23.69 24.76
CA ARG A 204 -24.28 -24.09 25.72
C ARG A 204 -24.30 -25.59 26.03
N ASP A 205 -23.26 -26.00 26.73
CA ASP A 205 -23.23 -26.98 27.83
C ASP A 205 -22.08 -26.43 28.72
N ASP A 206 -22.13 -26.32 30.05
CA ASP A 206 -22.80 -27.09 31.07
C ASP A 206 -22.78 -26.30 32.40
N THR A 207 -23.88 -26.33 33.18
CA THR A 207 -23.93 -26.52 34.66
C THR A 207 -25.27 -26.00 35.23
N GLU A 208 -26.14 -26.95 35.54
CA GLU A 208 -27.25 -26.83 36.48
C GLU A 208 -26.71 -26.55 37.90
N ILE A 209 -27.33 -25.64 38.67
CA ILE A 209 -27.67 -25.75 40.12
C ILE A 209 -28.16 -24.38 40.68
N LEU A 210 -29.45 -24.36 41.07
CA LEU A 210 -30.13 -23.71 42.21
C LEU A 210 -29.90 -22.21 42.55
N GLY A 211 -31.02 -21.45 42.59
CA GLY A 211 -31.25 -20.49 43.69
C GLY A 211 -31.95 -19.17 43.37
N LEU A 212 -33.26 -19.12 43.70
CA LEU A 212 -34.09 -17.96 44.13
C LEU A 212 -34.64 -16.97 43.07
N PRO A 213 -35.93 -16.57 43.21
CA PRO A 213 -36.55 -15.52 42.42
C PRO A 213 -36.37 -14.15 43.10
N SER A 214 -36.07 -13.08 42.36
CA SER A 214 -36.36 -11.73 42.84
C SER A 214 -36.36 -10.64 41.78
N VAL A 215 -37.55 -10.07 41.64
CA VAL A 215 -37.87 -8.64 41.50
C VAL A 215 -37.57 -8.00 40.15
N GLU A 216 -38.65 -7.93 39.38
CA GLU A 216 -38.91 -6.92 38.38
C GLU A 216 -38.96 -5.52 39.02
N ALA A 217 -38.24 -4.55 38.46
CA ALA A 217 -38.51 -3.13 38.66
C ALA A 217 -38.36 -2.41 37.31
N PRO A 218 -39.37 -1.63 36.88
CA PRO A 218 -39.37 -0.96 35.60
C PRO A 218 -38.66 0.38 35.73
N ASP A 219 -37.83 0.76 34.75
CA ASP A 219 -37.68 2.18 34.45
C ASP A 219 -37.56 2.39 32.95
N LYS A 220 -38.55 3.12 32.43
CA LYS A 220 -38.53 3.66 31.09
C LYS A 220 -37.86 5.02 31.19
N THR A 221 -36.78 5.25 30.46
CA THR A 221 -36.59 6.56 29.84
C THR A 221 -35.92 6.45 28.47
N PRO A 222 -36.41 7.20 27.47
CA PRO A 222 -36.00 7.07 26.07
C PRO A 222 -34.81 7.99 25.77
N GLY A 223 -33.75 7.49 25.11
CA GLY A 223 -32.65 8.36 24.74
C GLY A 223 -31.50 7.71 23.98
N MET A 224 -31.47 8.02 22.68
CA MET A 224 -30.40 7.86 21.69
C MET A 224 -30.20 6.49 21.03
N PRO A 225 -30.13 6.44 19.68
CA PRO A 225 -29.74 5.23 18.98
C PRO A 225 -28.28 4.92 19.32
N GLU A 226 -28.05 3.72 19.83
CA GLU A 226 -26.72 3.19 20.05
C GLU A 226 -25.96 3.21 18.72
N THR A 227 -24.83 3.91 18.69
CA THR A 227 -23.86 3.82 17.59
C THR A 227 -23.42 2.36 17.43
N PRO A 228 -23.61 1.72 16.26
CA PRO A 228 -23.23 0.32 16.09
C PRO A 228 -21.70 0.20 16.15
N GLY A 229 -21.19 -0.38 17.23
CA GLY A 229 -19.78 -0.62 17.49
C GLY A 229 -19.17 -1.78 16.69
N SER A 230 -19.56 -1.98 15.43
CA SER A 230 -18.91 -2.90 14.49
C SER A 230 -18.78 -2.23 13.11
N SER A 231 -17.64 -2.39 12.44
CA SER A 231 -17.42 -1.84 11.08
C SER A 231 -18.49 -2.32 10.10
N VAL A 232 -18.99 -3.53 10.32
CA VAL A 232 -20.10 -4.18 9.60
C VAL A 232 -21.41 -3.39 9.69
N GLY A 233 -21.84 -2.98 10.90
CA GLY A 233 -23.05 -2.19 11.08
C GLY A 233 -22.97 -0.81 10.41
N THR A 234 -21.75 -0.26 10.33
CA THR A 234 -21.49 1.00 9.62
C THR A 234 -21.66 0.81 8.10
N THR A 235 -21.15 -0.28 7.53
CA THR A 235 -21.26 -0.56 6.08
C THR A 235 -22.70 -0.84 5.66
N GLN A 236 -23.46 -1.64 6.41
CA GLN A 236 -24.88 -1.90 6.12
C GLN A 236 -25.74 -0.63 6.19
N TYR A 237 -25.45 0.27 7.14
CA TYR A 237 -26.12 1.57 7.23
C TYR A 237 -25.94 2.42 5.96
N TYR A 238 -24.73 2.49 5.40
CA TYR A 238 -24.49 3.22 4.16
C TYR A 238 -25.19 2.58 2.95
N ILE A 239 -25.29 1.25 2.90
CA ILE A 239 -26.03 0.53 1.85
C ILE A 239 -27.53 0.83 1.96
N PHE A 240 -28.08 0.90 3.17
CA PHE A 240 -29.47 1.27 3.39
C PHE A 240 -29.77 2.68 2.87
N LEU A 241 -28.93 3.66 3.23
CA LEU A 241 -29.08 5.04 2.77
C LEU A 241 -28.94 5.17 1.25
N SER A 242 -27.96 4.49 0.64
CA SER A 242 -27.80 4.51 -0.82
C SER A 242 -28.98 3.85 -1.52
N ALA A 243 -29.53 2.74 -0.99
CA ALA A 243 -30.69 2.08 -1.55
C ALA A 243 -31.91 3.01 -1.63
N ILE A 244 -32.21 3.75 -0.56
CA ILE A 244 -33.32 4.73 -0.53
C ILE A 244 -33.07 5.84 -1.56
N ALA A 245 -31.89 6.45 -1.54
CA ALA A 245 -31.54 7.54 -2.45
C ALA A 245 -31.62 7.11 -3.93
N ASN A 246 -31.14 5.91 -4.23
CA ASN A 246 -31.19 5.33 -5.56
C ASN A 246 -32.62 5.06 -6.04
N GLN A 247 -33.48 4.50 -5.18
CA GLN A 247 -34.89 4.26 -5.51
C GLN A 247 -35.62 5.58 -5.80
N ASP A 248 -35.39 6.63 -4.99
CA ASP A 248 -35.97 7.95 -5.21
C ASP A 248 -35.49 8.56 -6.53
N ALA A 249 -34.18 8.53 -6.79
CA ALA A 249 -33.59 9.04 -8.02
C ALA A 249 -34.12 8.32 -9.27
N LEU A 250 -34.34 7.00 -9.20
CA LEU A 250 -34.95 6.23 -10.28
C LEU A 250 -36.40 6.65 -10.53
N ASN A 251 -37.21 6.82 -9.50
CA ASN A 251 -38.59 7.28 -9.64
C ASN A 251 -38.66 8.68 -10.29
N LEU A 252 -37.81 9.60 -9.86
CA LEU A 252 -37.69 10.93 -10.47
C LEU A 252 -37.28 10.87 -11.95
N ALA A 253 -36.41 9.92 -12.32
CA ALA A 253 -36.03 9.73 -13.72
C ALA A 253 -37.18 9.18 -14.57
N LEU A 254 -38.09 8.37 -14.01
CA LEU A 254 -39.29 7.93 -14.72
C LEU A 254 -40.20 9.10 -15.11
N GLU A 255 -40.39 10.05 -14.19
CA GLU A 255 -41.22 11.22 -14.41
C GLU A 255 -40.69 12.12 -15.53
N ARG A 256 -39.37 12.11 -15.72
CA ARG A 256 -38.66 12.88 -16.74
C ARG A 256 -38.48 12.13 -18.07
N ALA A 257 -38.63 10.80 -18.07
CA ALA A 257 -38.33 9.97 -19.23
C ALA A 257 -39.17 10.37 -20.46
N SER A 258 -38.52 10.37 -21.63
CA SER A 258 -39.19 10.64 -22.90
C SER A 258 -40.31 9.62 -23.18
N ASP A 259 -41.37 10.04 -23.86
CA ASP A 259 -42.53 9.16 -24.17
C ASP A 259 -42.11 7.86 -24.88
N ASP A 260 -41.08 7.94 -25.74
CA ASP A 260 -40.55 6.81 -26.52
C ASP A 260 -39.88 5.72 -25.66
N VAL A 261 -39.34 6.08 -24.49
CA VAL A 261 -38.55 5.19 -23.63
C VAL A 261 -39.26 4.91 -22.29
N ARG A 262 -40.34 5.64 -21.98
CA ARG A 262 -41.03 5.61 -20.69
C ARG A 262 -41.53 4.22 -20.29
N GLU A 263 -42.05 3.42 -21.22
CA GLU A 263 -42.52 2.05 -20.91
C GLU A 263 -41.36 1.15 -20.49
N ASP A 264 -40.26 1.18 -21.24
CA ASP A 264 -39.05 0.42 -20.92
C ASP A 264 -38.39 0.90 -19.64
N MET A 265 -38.40 2.21 -19.40
CA MET A 265 -37.91 2.80 -18.15
C MET A 265 -38.75 2.34 -16.95
N ALA A 266 -40.09 2.31 -17.09
CA ALA A 266 -40.97 1.82 -16.03
C ALA A 266 -40.67 0.36 -15.67
N TRP A 267 -40.44 -0.50 -16.66
CA TRP A 267 -40.04 -1.89 -16.42
C TRP A 267 -38.68 -2.00 -15.71
N VAL A 268 -37.69 -1.24 -16.16
CA VAL A 268 -36.35 -1.21 -15.55
C VAL A 268 -36.43 -0.76 -14.09
N ILE A 269 -37.16 0.30 -13.81
CA ILE A 269 -37.30 0.83 -12.44
C ILE A 269 -38.02 -0.17 -11.54
N ALA A 270 -39.12 -0.78 -12.02
CA ALA A 270 -39.82 -1.80 -11.24
C ALA A 270 -38.89 -2.97 -10.88
N ASN A 271 -38.04 -3.40 -11.83
CA ASN A 271 -37.05 -4.45 -11.60
C ASN A 271 -35.99 -4.03 -10.58
N ALA A 272 -35.42 -2.84 -10.74
CA ALA A 272 -34.42 -2.28 -9.82
C ALA A 272 -34.97 -2.11 -8.40
N ILE A 273 -36.17 -1.54 -8.25
CA ILE A 273 -36.83 -1.38 -6.94
C ILE A 273 -37.04 -2.74 -6.27
N ALA A 274 -37.53 -3.74 -7.01
CA ALA A 274 -37.69 -5.09 -6.48
C ALA A 274 -36.34 -5.72 -6.06
N ALA A 275 -35.25 -5.44 -6.77
CA ALA A 275 -33.92 -5.91 -6.41
C ALA A 275 -33.40 -5.24 -5.12
N TYR A 276 -33.59 -3.93 -4.97
CA TYR A 276 -33.28 -3.21 -3.73
C TYR A 276 -34.12 -3.72 -2.56
N GLN A 277 -35.42 -3.97 -2.74
CA GLN A 277 -36.28 -4.53 -1.68
C GLN A 277 -35.78 -5.90 -1.20
N ARG A 278 -35.33 -6.77 -2.11
CA ARG A 278 -34.72 -8.05 -1.72
C ARG A 278 -33.45 -7.84 -0.89
N LEU A 279 -32.60 -6.88 -1.27
CA LEU A 279 -31.39 -6.55 -0.52
C LEU A 279 -31.73 -6.03 0.89
N LEU A 280 -32.69 -5.10 1.00
CA LEU A 280 -33.14 -4.53 2.27
C LEU A 280 -33.73 -5.59 3.20
N ASN A 281 -34.56 -6.50 2.67
CA ASN A 281 -35.13 -7.61 3.45
C ASN A 281 -34.05 -8.54 4.04
N VAL A 282 -32.91 -8.69 3.37
CA VAL A 282 -31.80 -9.51 3.86
C VAL A 282 -31.03 -8.83 4.99
N MET A 283 -31.05 -7.49 5.07
CA MET A 283 -30.41 -6.74 6.15
C MET A 283 -31.24 -6.69 7.44
N ASP A 284 -32.45 -7.25 7.45
CA ASP A 284 -33.39 -7.20 8.58
C ASP A 284 -33.70 -5.77 9.06
N ILE A 285 -33.63 -4.80 8.12
CA ILE A 285 -33.95 -3.40 8.36
C ILE A 285 -35.42 -3.18 7.93
N PRO A 286 -36.32 -2.74 8.83
CA PRO A 286 -37.74 -2.55 8.54
C PRO A 286 -38.03 -1.39 7.59
#